data_AF-M2S944-F1
#
_entry.id   AF-M2S944-F1
#
_cell.length_a   1.000
_cell.length_b   1.000
_cell.length_c   1.000
_cell.angle_alpha   90.00
_cell.angle_beta   90.00
_cell.angle_gamma   90.00
#
_symmetry.space_group_name_H-M   'P 1'
#
loop_
_entity.id
_entity.type
_entity.pdbx_description
1 polymer ?
#
loop_
_entity_poly.entity_id
_entity_poly.type
_entity_poly.pdbx_seq_one_letter_code
_entity_poly.pdbx_strand_id
1 'polypeptide(L)'
;HIRTTMSSDVTSFHDLPTELILDICDFLPLDALLALKLTASRLNSMIRLDPRRWQHALSSCARRAVHSYLNLSPPKPDQQHCRLCNSAYPIAMFSSSTSPACIAMKLTTTPHDVVQLSSNVCSWHVS
;
A
#
# COMPACT_ATOMS: atom_id res chain seq x y z
N HIS A 1 3.56 -44.54 31.79
CA HIS A 1 3.24 -43.64 30.66
C HIS A 1 3.71 -42.24 31.00
N ILE A 2 4.91 -41.87 30.57
CA ILE A 2 5.47 -40.53 30.76
C ILE A 2 4.92 -39.68 29.60
N ARG A 3 4.12 -38.67 29.94
CA ARG A 3 3.56 -37.72 28.97
C ARG A 3 4.60 -36.64 28.73
N THR A 4 5.41 -36.80 27.70
CA THR A 4 6.31 -35.76 27.20
C THR A 4 5.45 -34.65 26.62
N THR A 5 5.21 -33.58 27.40
CA THR A 5 4.66 -32.34 26.85
C THR A 5 5.78 -31.67 26.06
N MET A 6 5.70 -31.71 24.72
CA MET A 6 6.46 -30.80 23.88
C MET A 6 6.03 -29.38 24.25
N SER A 7 6.86 -28.68 25.02
CA SER A 7 6.73 -27.23 25.17
C SER A 7 7.07 -26.64 23.81
N SER A 8 6.04 -26.27 23.06
CA SER A 8 6.23 -25.36 21.93
C SER A 8 6.58 -24.00 22.54
N ASP A 9 7.84 -23.80 22.87
CA ASP A 9 8.34 -22.50 23.34
C ASP A 9 8.23 -21.55 22.15
N VAL A 10 7.08 -20.86 22.08
CA VAL A 10 6.86 -19.80 21.12
C VAL A 10 7.73 -18.63 21.59
N THR A 11 8.95 -18.57 21.09
CA THR A 11 9.83 -17.43 21.30
C THR A 11 9.22 -16.23 20.59
N SER A 12 8.72 -15.25 21.36
CA SER A 12 8.22 -14.01 20.78
C SER A 12 9.39 -13.16 20.31
N PHE A 13 9.19 -12.40 19.25
CA PHE A 13 10.17 -11.38 18.83
C PHE A 13 10.46 -10.39 19.97
N HIS A 14 9.50 -10.16 20.86
CA HIS A 14 9.65 -9.33 22.06
C HIS A 14 10.51 -9.96 23.16
N ASP A 15 10.88 -11.23 23.06
CA ASP A 15 11.74 -11.87 24.06
C ASP A 15 13.22 -11.83 23.63
N LEU A 16 13.50 -11.35 22.41
CA LEU A 16 14.86 -11.20 21.93
C LEU A 16 15.61 -10.10 22.73
N PRO A 17 16.91 -10.33 23.00
CA PRO A 17 17.85 -9.31 23.43
C PRO A 17 17.81 -8.08 22.53
N THR A 18 18.00 -6.91 23.13
CA THR A 18 17.95 -5.63 22.44
C THR A 18 18.95 -5.57 21.29
N GLU A 19 20.15 -6.12 21.49
CA GLU A 19 21.23 -6.15 20.50
C GLU A 19 20.80 -6.89 19.23
N LEU A 20 20.16 -8.05 19.37
CA LEU A 20 19.68 -8.83 18.23
C LEU A 20 18.54 -8.14 17.50
N ILE A 21 17.65 -7.45 18.21
CA ILE A 21 16.58 -6.69 17.56
C ILE A 21 17.16 -5.51 16.76
N LEU A 22 18.17 -4.81 17.31
CA LEU A 22 18.84 -3.72 16.62
C LEU A 22 19.62 -4.21 15.39
N ASP A 23 20.32 -5.34 15.49
CA ASP A 23 20.99 -5.97 14.34
C ASP A 23 19.99 -6.30 13.22
N ILE A 24 18.81 -6.85 13.55
CA ILE A 24 17.75 -7.10 12.56
C ILE A 24 17.28 -5.79 11.94
N CYS A 25 17.13 -4.73 12.74
CA CYS A 25 16.73 -3.41 12.26
C CYS A 25 17.72 -2.83 11.24
N ASP A 26 19.00 -3.19 11.31
CA ASP A 26 20.04 -2.75 10.37
C ASP A 26 19.92 -3.33 8.97
N PHE A 27 19.06 -4.33 8.76
CA PHE A 27 18.74 -4.89 7.46
C PHE A 27 17.36 -4.50 6.93
N LEU A 28 16.54 -3.82 7.74
CA LEU A 28 15.19 -3.44 7.35
C LEU A 28 15.13 -2.09 6.61
N PRO A 29 14.30 -1.97 5.56
CA PRO A 29 13.99 -0.68 4.94
C PRO A 29 13.14 0.20 5.88
N LEU A 30 13.06 1.51 5.57
CA LEU A 30 12.40 2.51 6.43
C LEU A 30 10.94 2.17 6.75
N ASP A 31 10.19 1.75 5.74
CA ASP A 31 8.78 1.38 5.87
C ASP A 31 8.58 0.17 6.79
N ALA A 32 9.44 -0.85 6.68
CA ALA A 32 9.43 -2.00 7.58
C ALA A 32 9.80 -1.61 9.01
N LEU A 33 10.75 -0.70 9.20
CA LEU A 33 11.11 -0.19 10.53
C LEU A 33 10.00 0.64 11.15
N LEU A 34 9.34 1.50 10.37
CA LEU A 34 8.17 2.24 10.82
C LEU A 34 7.06 1.29 11.26
N ALA A 35 6.75 0.28 10.44
CA ALA A 35 5.77 -0.73 10.78
C ALA A 35 6.14 -1.44 12.09
N LEU A 36 7.38 -1.92 12.21
CA LEU A 36 7.88 -2.62 13.40
C LEU A 36 7.80 -1.74 14.65
N LYS A 37 8.23 -0.48 14.54
CA LYS A 37 8.20 0.52 15.62
C LYS A 37 6.78 0.77 16.13
N LEU A 38 5.78 0.70 15.25
CA LEU A 38 4.36 0.90 15.58
C LEU A 38 3.65 -0.33 16.15
N THR A 39 4.28 -1.52 16.13
CA THR A 39 3.64 -2.74 16.65
C THR A 39 3.56 -2.79 18.18
N ALA A 40 4.55 -2.24 18.89
CA ALA A 40 4.59 -2.28 20.36
C ALA A 40 5.37 -1.11 20.96
N SER A 41 5.00 -0.72 22.19
CA SER A 41 5.64 0.38 22.92
C SER A 41 7.14 0.17 23.16
N ARG A 42 7.56 -1.05 23.51
CA ARG A 42 8.98 -1.40 23.70
C ARG A 42 9.80 -1.18 22.42
N LEU A 43 9.28 -1.61 21.28
CA LEU A 43 9.94 -1.43 20.00
C LEU A 43 9.94 0.05 19.58
N ASN A 44 8.86 0.77 19.91
CA ASN A 44 8.77 2.20 19.65
C ASN A 44 9.84 3.01 20.39
N SER A 45 10.11 2.70 21.66
CA SER A 45 11.15 3.42 22.42
C SER A 45 12.57 3.01 22.03
N MET A 46 12.76 1.75 21.63
CA MET A 46 14.07 1.17 21.33
C MET A 46 14.58 1.49 19.92
N ILE A 47 13.73 1.35 18.89
CA ILE A 47 14.13 1.53 17.50
C ILE A 47 14.30 3.01 17.20
N ARG A 48 15.54 3.45 16.93
CA ARG A 48 15.83 4.82 16.51
C ARG A 48 15.80 4.91 14.99
N LEU A 49 15.05 5.88 14.49
CA LEU A 49 15.07 6.20 13.07
C LEU A 49 16.25 7.14 12.82
N ASP A 50 17.30 6.66 12.14
CA ASP A 50 18.40 7.49 11.64
C ASP A 50 18.06 8.09 10.26
N PRO A 51 17.80 9.41 10.15
CA PRO A 51 17.54 10.05 8.87
C PRO A 51 18.67 9.89 7.85
N ARG A 52 19.91 9.66 8.30
CA ARG A 52 21.07 9.49 7.43
C ARG A 52 21.04 8.16 6.69
N ARG A 53 20.45 7.13 7.29
CA ARG A 53 20.31 5.80 6.68
C ARG A 53 19.28 5.77 5.56
N TRP A 54 18.29 6.66 5.60
CA TRP A 54 17.24 6.76 4.58
C TRP A 54 17.28 8.10 3.84
N GLN A 55 18.48 8.49 3.44
CA GLN A 55 18.68 9.56 2.44
C GLN A 55 18.25 9.14 1.03
N HIS A 56 17.94 7.86 0.83
CA HIS A 56 17.40 7.38 -0.42
C HIS A 56 16.11 8.12 -0.74
N ALA A 57 16.07 8.72 -1.93
CA ALA A 57 14.88 9.40 -2.41
C ALA A 57 13.69 8.44 -2.27
N LEU A 58 12.63 8.87 -1.56
CA LEU A 58 11.40 8.10 -1.41
C LEU A 58 11.03 7.48 -2.76
N SER A 59 10.67 6.19 -2.79
CA SER A 59 10.19 5.57 -4.01
C SER A 59 9.07 6.42 -4.60
N SER A 60 8.91 6.39 -5.93
CA SER A 60 7.90 7.21 -6.58
C SER A 60 6.50 6.97 -5.97
N CYS A 61 6.21 5.73 -5.54
CA CYS A 61 4.99 5.37 -4.83
C CYS A 61 4.91 5.96 -3.41
N ALA A 62 5.97 5.85 -2.60
CA ALA A 62 5.99 6.39 -1.24
C ALA A 62 5.88 7.92 -1.24
N ARG A 63 6.60 8.58 -2.15
CA ARG A 63 6.54 10.04 -2.32
C ARG A 63 5.14 10.50 -2.70
N ARG A 64 4.46 9.78 -3.60
CA ARG A 64 3.08 10.06 -3.99
C ARG A 64 2.11 9.87 -2.83
N ALA A 65 2.22 8.76 -2.10
CA ALA A 65 1.36 8.50 -0.93
C ALA A 65 1.49 9.62 0.11
N VAL A 66 2.72 10.04 0.42
CA VAL A 66 2.99 11.17 1.32
C VAL A 66 2.37 12.46 0.78
N HIS A 67 2.56 12.75 -0.52
CA HIS A 67 2.00 13.96 -1.13
C HIS A 67 0.47 13.97 -1.14
N SER A 68 -0.18 12.84 -1.38
CA SER A 68 -1.64 12.68 -1.31
C SER A 68 -2.17 12.86 0.11
N TYR A 69 -1.42 12.37 1.11
CA TYR A 69 -1.81 12.48 2.52
C TYR A 69 -1.64 13.90 3.06
N LEU A 70 -0.60 14.62 2.61
CA LEU A 70 -0.32 16.00 3.04
C LEU A 70 -1.15 17.02 2.27
N ASN A 71 -1.49 16.74 1.01
CA ASN A 71 -2.30 17.62 0.16
C ASN A 71 -3.68 17.02 -0.10
N LEU A 72 -4.40 16.64 0.97
CA LEU A 72 -5.84 16.42 0.87
C LEU A 72 -6.51 17.75 0.52
N SER A 73 -6.55 18.08 -0.77
CA SER A 73 -7.57 18.98 -1.27
C SER A 73 -8.91 18.29 -1.05
N PRO A 74 -9.94 18.99 -0.55
CA PRO A 74 -11.26 18.40 -0.40
C PRO A 74 -11.67 17.80 -1.76
N PRO A 75 -12.08 16.52 -1.81
CA PRO A 75 -12.42 15.88 -3.07
C PRO A 75 -13.55 16.68 -3.72
N LYS A 76 -13.30 17.19 -4.93
CA LYS A 76 -14.39 17.68 -5.77
C LYS A 76 -15.27 16.47 -6.07
N PRO A 77 -16.61 16.56 -5.90
CA PRO A 77 -17.51 15.42 -5.97
C PRO A 77 -17.44 14.68 -7.31
N ASP A 78 -17.01 15.36 -8.38
CA ASP A 78 -17.00 14.82 -9.74
C ASP A 78 -15.60 14.37 -10.21
N GLN A 79 -14.60 14.35 -9.33
CA GLN A 79 -13.23 13.98 -9.68
C GLN A 79 -12.72 12.80 -8.86
N GLN A 80 -12.01 11.91 -9.53
CA GLN A 80 -11.32 10.77 -8.94
C GLN A 80 -9.86 10.79 -9.38
N HIS A 81 -8.96 10.32 -8.51
CA HIS A 81 -7.53 10.28 -8.81
C HIS A 81 -7.15 8.94 -9.40
N CYS A 82 -6.34 8.96 -10.46
CA CYS A 82 -5.75 7.74 -10.98
C CYS A 82 -4.47 7.40 -10.24
N ARG A 83 -4.36 6.19 -9.69
CA ARG A 83 -3.19 5.65 -9.00
C ARG A 83 -1.97 5.50 -9.91
N LEU A 84 -2.19 5.31 -11.22
CA LEU A 84 -1.13 5.12 -12.22
C LEU A 84 -0.68 6.46 -12.85
N CYS A 85 -1.62 7.29 -13.32
CA CYS A 85 -1.29 8.63 -13.85
C CYS A 85 -0.98 9.67 -12.76
N ASN A 86 -1.37 9.43 -11.50
CA ASN A 86 -1.30 10.38 -10.39
C ASN A 86 -1.95 11.75 -10.70
N SER A 87 -3.01 11.73 -11.50
CA SER A 87 -3.75 12.92 -11.92
C SER A 87 -5.22 12.76 -11.57
N ALA A 88 -5.87 13.88 -11.23
CA ALA A 88 -7.31 13.95 -11.02
C ALA A 88 -8.00 14.01 -12.38
N TYR A 89 -8.93 13.10 -12.61
CA TYR A 89 -9.78 13.09 -13.81
C TYR A 89 -11.24 13.07 -13.40
N PRO A 90 -12.18 13.47 -14.28
CA PRO A 90 -13.59 13.27 -14.04
C PRO A 90 -13.90 11.80 -13.75
N ILE A 91 -14.88 11.51 -12.88
CA ILE A 91 -15.29 10.13 -12.55
C ILE A 91 -15.63 9.32 -13.81
N ALA A 92 -16.13 9.96 -14.86
CA ALA A 92 -16.38 9.36 -16.17
C ALA A 92 -15.14 8.77 -16.87
N MET A 93 -13.92 9.12 -16.45
CA MET A 93 -12.66 8.51 -16.95
C MET A 93 -12.23 7.26 -16.16
N PHE A 94 -12.94 6.88 -15.10
CA PHE A 94 -12.69 5.65 -14.32
C PHE A 94 -13.61 4.51 -14.73
N SER A 95 -14.23 4.68 -15.89
CA SER A 95 -15.09 3.72 -16.53
C SER A 95 -14.63 3.58 -17.97
N SER A 96 -14.58 2.34 -18.47
CA SER A 96 -14.14 2.06 -19.85
C SER A 96 -15.17 1.15 -20.53
N SER A 97 -15.63 1.58 -21.70
CA SER A 97 -16.41 0.75 -22.64
C SER A 97 -15.52 -0.07 -23.59
N THR A 98 -14.19 0.12 -23.53
CA THR A 98 -13.21 -0.53 -24.42
C THR A 98 -12.28 -1.49 -23.70
N SER A 99 -12.52 -1.78 -22.41
CA SER A 99 -11.71 -2.74 -21.66
C SER A 99 -11.75 -4.13 -22.31
N PRO A 100 -10.65 -4.90 -22.37
CA PRO A 100 -10.67 -6.31 -22.79
C PRO A 100 -11.59 -7.19 -21.93
N ALA A 101 -11.98 -6.71 -20.74
CA ALA A 101 -12.97 -7.34 -19.88
C ALA A 101 -14.42 -7.10 -20.33
N CYS A 102 -14.67 -6.14 -21.23
CA CYS A 102 -15.95 -5.97 -21.91
C CYS A 102 -16.07 -7.03 -23.00
N ILE A 103 -16.77 -8.13 -22.71
CA ILE A 103 -17.16 -9.09 -23.73
C ILE A 103 -18.13 -8.36 -24.67
N ALA A 104 -17.72 -8.11 -25.91
CA ALA A 104 -18.60 -7.54 -26.93
C ALA A 104 -19.77 -8.51 -27.18
N MET A 105 -20.93 -8.26 -26.56
CA MET A 105 -22.16 -8.96 -26.92
C MET A 105 -22.58 -8.52 -28.32
N LYS A 106 -22.66 -9.49 -29.22
CA LYS A 106 -23.08 -9.29 -30.61
C LYS A 106 -24.47 -8.64 -30.67
N LEU A 107 -24.54 -7.50 -31.35
CA LEU A 107 -25.73 -6.88 -31.96
C LEU A 107 -27.04 -6.97 -31.13
N THR A 108 -27.25 -6.02 -30.21
CA THR A 108 -28.60 -5.52 -29.92
C THR A 108 -28.57 -4.02 -29.58
N THR A 109 -29.58 -3.32 -30.06
CA THR A 109 -29.69 -1.87 -30.25
C THR A 109 -29.95 -1.07 -28.95
N THR A 110 -29.10 -1.13 -27.90
CA THR A 110 -29.19 -0.25 -26.68
C THR A 110 -27.92 -0.35 -25.78
N PRO A 111 -27.68 0.56 -24.80
CA PRO A 111 -26.40 1.25 -24.58
C PRO A 111 -25.29 0.41 -23.94
N HIS A 112 -24.05 0.81 -24.23
CA HIS A 112 -22.79 0.09 -23.98
C HIS A 112 -22.57 -0.32 -22.51
N ASP A 113 -22.17 -1.58 -22.30
CA ASP A 113 -21.74 -2.09 -21.00
C ASP A 113 -20.46 -1.38 -20.54
N VAL A 114 -20.58 -0.61 -19.48
CA VAL A 114 -19.48 0.14 -18.87
C VAL A 114 -18.90 -0.70 -17.73
N VAL A 115 -17.70 -1.24 -17.92
CA VAL A 115 -17.01 -1.95 -16.84
C VAL A 115 -16.39 -0.92 -15.90
N GLN A 116 -16.76 -1.01 -14.62
CA GLN A 116 -16.14 -0.22 -13.57
C GLN A 116 -14.69 -0.69 -13.39
N LEU A 117 -13.72 0.21 -13.63
CA LEU A 117 -12.31 -0.12 -13.52
C LEU A 117 -11.93 -0.37 -12.04
N SER A 118 -10.91 -1.20 -11.81
CA SER A 118 -10.35 -1.41 -10.47
C SER A 118 -10.11 -0.07 -9.78
N SER A 119 -10.48 0.03 -8.50
CA SER A 119 -10.55 1.29 -7.77
C SER A 119 -9.35 2.21 -8.06
N ASN A 120 -9.65 3.40 -8.60
CA ASN A 120 -8.68 4.47 -8.90
C ASN A 120 -7.74 4.20 -10.09
N VAL A 121 -8.13 3.46 -11.13
CA VAL A 121 -7.38 3.38 -12.40
C VAL A 121 -8.19 4.03 -13.53
N CYS A 122 -7.60 4.96 -14.29
CA CYS A 122 -8.29 5.63 -15.39
C CYS A 122 -8.26 4.80 -16.68
N SER A 123 -9.19 5.08 -17.59
CA SER A 123 -9.38 4.37 -18.86
C SER A 123 -8.16 4.36 -19.78
N TRP A 124 -7.25 5.35 -19.66
CA TRP A 124 -5.98 5.38 -20.41
C TRP A 124 -5.08 4.17 -20.18
N HIS A 125 -5.21 3.49 -19.04
CA HIS A 125 -4.42 2.30 -18.71
C HIS A 125 -5.11 0.98 -19.06
N VAL A 126 -6.30 1.05 -19.68
CA VAL A 126 -7.14 -0.10 -20.00
C VAL A 126 -7.57 -0.11 -21.48
N SER A 127 -6.97 0.79 -22.28
CA SER A 127 -7.09 0.84 -23.75
C SER A 127 -6.16 -0.16 -24.44
#